data_AF-A0A968I7F3-F1
#
_entry.id   AF-A0A968I7F3-F1
#
_cell.length_a   1.000
_cell.length_b   1.000
_cell.length_c   1.000
_cell.angle_alpha   90.00
_cell.angle_beta   90.00
_cell.angle_gamma   90.00
#
_symmetry.space_group_name_H-M   'P 1'
#
loop_
_entity.id
_entity.type
_entity.pdbx_description
1 polymer ?
#
loop_
_entity_poly.entity_id
_entity_poly.type
_entity_poly.pdbx_seq_one_letter_code
_entity_poly.pdbx_strand_id
1 'polypeptide(L)'
;MTLLRLENDANDFHTYGNRSSDTCHWKCGDDCAKPAPNQTQNTYFREVIQDAVDRRTFLKGSLAGVMVLGGLSASAVAAANDGLSFKPISLNTDDKITLAEGYSHNVVIRWGDPIARGAKRFDVNNWDAASQNASFGYNVDYISWLPLPGFDAKTSTRALLWANHEYTNPELMFPNYQRGKPTKEQVDIELAAHGGTIVEVSRNRDGEIEYLPVSRFNRRITATTP
;
A
#
# COMPACT_ATOMS: atom_id res chain seq x y z
N MET A 1 44.16 11.24 -25.69
CA MET A 1 43.28 10.42 -26.54
C MET A 1 43.05 9.12 -25.80
N THR A 2 42.10 9.14 -24.88
CA THR A 2 41.69 7.99 -24.07
C THR A 2 40.18 7.93 -24.18
N LEU A 3 39.72 6.80 -24.71
CA LEU A 3 38.37 6.52 -25.14
C LEU A 3 37.38 6.60 -23.97
N LEU A 4 36.37 7.45 -24.09
CA LEU A 4 35.10 7.27 -23.41
C LEU A 4 34.40 6.09 -24.10
N ARG A 5 34.57 4.89 -23.55
CA ARG A 5 33.69 3.76 -23.84
C ARG A 5 32.34 4.07 -23.20
N LEU A 6 31.34 4.31 -24.06
CA LEU A 6 29.94 4.08 -23.73
C LEU A 6 29.76 2.57 -23.67
N GLU A 7 29.82 1.98 -22.48
CA GLU A 7 29.37 0.61 -22.25
C GLU A 7 27.86 0.64 -21.95
N ASN A 8 27.15 -0.16 -22.74
CA ASN A 8 25.73 -0.48 -22.58
C ASN A 8 25.52 -1.24 -21.28
N ASP A 9 24.76 -0.69 -20.34
CA ASP A 9 24.16 -1.45 -19.24
C ASP A 9 22.64 -1.45 -19.36
N ALA A 10 22.16 -2.16 -20.38
CA ALA A 10 20.85 -2.80 -20.30
C ALA A 10 21.01 -4.05 -19.43
N ASN A 11 20.77 -3.93 -18.11
CA ASN A 11 20.40 -4.99 -17.14
C ASN A 11 20.92 -4.79 -15.70
N ASP A 12 21.22 -3.57 -15.24
CA ASP A 12 21.66 -3.39 -13.85
C ASP A 12 20.48 -3.09 -12.90
N PHE A 13 19.67 -4.11 -12.61
CA PHE A 13 18.63 -4.06 -11.58
C PHE A 13 19.26 -4.30 -10.19
N HIS A 14 20.13 -3.40 -9.75
CA HIS A 14 20.66 -3.42 -8.40
C HIS A 14 19.82 -2.52 -7.48
N THR A 15 19.04 -3.13 -6.60
CA THR A 15 18.37 -2.43 -5.51
C THR A 15 19.33 -2.19 -4.35
N TYR A 16 19.27 -1.01 -3.75
CA TYR A 16 19.94 -0.73 -2.48
C TYR A 16 19.17 -1.42 -1.33
N GLY A 17 19.27 -2.76 -1.23
CA GLY A 17 18.70 -3.55 -0.13
C GLY A 17 18.10 -4.90 -0.57
N ASN A 18 17.51 -5.64 0.38
CA ASN A 18 16.93 -6.97 0.14
C ASN A 18 15.57 -6.96 -0.60
N ARG A 19 15.21 -5.87 -1.27
CA ARG A 19 13.93 -5.75 -2.00
C ARG A 19 14.16 -6.03 -3.47
N SER A 20 13.16 -6.61 -4.16
CA SER A 20 13.22 -6.71 -5.63
C SER A 20 13.12 -5.33 -6.27
N SER A 21 13.72 -5.17 -7.46
CA SER A 21 13.60 -3.94 -8.26
C SER A 21 12.15 -3.56 -8.50
N ASP A 22 11.31 -4.55 -8.80
CA ASP A 22 9.88 -4.33 -9.03
C ASP A 22 9.19 -3.77 -7.78
N THR A 23 9.57 -4.22 -6.59
CA THR A 23 9.03 -3.66 -5.35
C THR A 23 9.40 -2.18 -5.20
N CYS A 24 10.63 -1.80 -5.55
CA CYS A 24 11.06 -0.40 -5.53
C CYS A 24 10.32 0.43 -6.59
N HIS A 25 10.12 -0.13 -7.77
CA HIS A 25 9.43 0.51 -8.88
C HIS A 25 7.95 0.77 -8.53
N TRP A 26 7.24 -0.24 -8.04
CA TRP A 26 5.81 -0.15 -7.79
C TRP A 26 5.44 0.58 -6.50
N LYS A 27 6.27 0.47 -5.46
CA LYS A 27 5.95 1.08 -4.16
C LYS A 27 6.26 2.56 -4.09
N CYS A 28 7.37 2.99 -4.67
CA CYS A 28 7.80 4.38 -4.57
C CYS A 28 8.40 4.94 -5.88
N GLY A 29 8.20 4.27 -7.02
CA GLY A 29 8.69 4.77 -8.30
C GLY A 29 10.21 4.91 -8.35
N ASP A 30 10.94 3.99 -7.73
CA ASP A 30 12.41 4.00 -7.65
C ASP A 30 13.00 5.27 -7.00
N ASP A 31 12.31 5.87 -6.04
CA ASP A 31 12.73 7.14 -5.42
C ASP A 31 14.15 7.06 -4.82
N CYS A 32 14.53 5.90 -4.28
CA CYS A 32 15.86 5.65 -3.73
C CYS A 32 16.96 5.52 -4.80
N ALA A 33 16.60 5.27 -6.06
CA ALA A 33 17.55 5.16 -7.18
C ALA A 33 17.70 6.49 -7.94
N LYS A 34 16.96 7.52 -7.54
CA LYS A 34 17.06 8.87 -8.10
C LYS A 34 17.94 9.74 -7.20
N PRO A 35 18.70 10.70 -7.76
CA PRO A 35 19.36 11.71 -6.95
C PRO A 35 18.34 12.43 -6.06
N ALA A 36 18.73 12.75 -4.83
CA ALA A 36 17.85 13.46 -3.90
C ALA A 36 17.33 14.76 -4.56
N PRO A 37 16.00 15.00 -4.57
CA PRO A 37 15.43 16.16 -5.26
C PRO A 37 15.84 17.48 -4.60
N ASN A 38 16.21 17.43 -3.33
CA ASN A 38 16.75 18.58 -2.61
C ASN A 38 18.21 18.83 -3.02
N GLN A 39 18.42 19.82 -3.89
CA GLN A 39 19.75 20.29 -4.31
C GLN A 39 20.35 21.34 -3.37
N THR A 40 19.66 21.71 -2.29
CA THR A 40 20.22 22.67 -1.33
C THR A 40 21.45 22.07 -0.65
N GLN A 41 22.42 22.92 -0.32
CA GLN A 41 23.62 22.49 0.41
C GLN A 41 23.37 22.35 1.93
N ASN A 42 22.11 22.36 2.35
CA ASN A 42 21.76 22.16 3.75
C ASN A 42 22.06 20.72 4.15
N THR A 43 22.57 20.54 5.37
CA THR A 43 22.80 19.22 5.96
C THR A 43 21.53 18.38 5.96
N TYR A 44 21.65 17.08 5.66
CA TYR A 44 20.49 16.20 5.71
C TYR A 44 19.99 16.05 7.15
N PHE A 45 18.67 15.94 7.34
CA PHE A 45 18.10 15.71 8.68
C PHE A 45 18.67 14.47 9.36
N ARG A 46 19.01 13.41 8.60
CA ARG A 46 19.69 12.22 9.13
C ARG A 46 21.05 12.55 9.75
N GLU A 47 21.79 13.49 9.18
CA GLU A 47 23.13 13.90 9.63
C GLU A 47 23.01 14.76 10.89
N VAL A 48 21.96 15.59 10.99
CA VAL A 48 21.62 16.31 12.22
C VAL A 48 21.28 15.33 13.36
N ILE A 49 20.50 14.28 13.07
CA ILE A 49 20.19 13.23 14.05
C ILE A 49 21.45 12.45 14.42
N GLN A 50 22.27 12.03 13.45
CA GLN A 50 23.51 11.29 13.71
C GLN A 50 24.46 12.11 14.58
N ASP A 51 24.68 13.38 14.27
CA ASP A 51 25.53 14.25 15.10
C ASP A 51 24.96 14.41 16.53
N ALA A 52 23.63 14.54 16.68
CA ALA A 52 23.00 14.58 18.00
C ALA A 52 23.14 13.24 18.78
N VAL A 53 23.02 12.11 18.09
CA VAL A 53 23.17 10.76 18.67
C VAL A 53 24.62 10.48 19.02
N ASP A 54 25.58 10.84 18.17
CA ASP A 54 27.00 10.65 18.40
C ASP A 54 27.48 11.49 19.59
N ARG A 55 27.05 12.75 19.69
CA ARG A 55 27.29 13.60 20.87
C ARG A 55 26.70 13.00 22.14
N ARG A 56 25.49 12.44 22.07
CA ARG A 56 24.84 11.78 23.22
C ARG A 56 25.54 10.48 23.60
N THR A 57 26.03 9.73 22.63
CA THR A 57 26.74 8.46 22.83
C THR A 57 28.13 8.72 23.41
N PHE A 58 28.82 9.77 22.94
CA PHE A 58 30.05 10.27 23.54
C PHE A 58 29.85 10.70 24.99
N LEU A 59 28.84 11.53 25.29
CA LEU A 59 28.54 11.98 26.66
C LEU A 59 28.18 10.81 27.60
N LYS A 60 27.40 9.83 27.12
CA LYS A 60 27.11 8.61 27.87
C LYS A 60 28.34 7.72 28.04
N GLY A 61 29.21 7.62 27.03
CA GLY A 61 30.48 6.89 27.08
C GLY A 61 31.47 7.52 28.06
N SER A 62 31.51 8.84 28.17
CA SER A 62 32.33 9.54 29.17
C SER A 62 31.80 9.40 30.60
N LEU A 63 30.50 9.15 30.79
CA LEU A 63 29.92 8.82 32.11
C LEU A 63 30.13 7.34 32.50
N ALA A 64 30.36 6.44 31.54
CA ALA A 64 30.69 5.04 31.82
C ALA A 64 32.12 4.86 32.37
N GLY A 65 32.99 5.87 32.25
CA GLY A 65 34.35 5.85 32.81
C GLY A 65 34.45 6.10 34.32
N VAL A 66 33.34 6.40 35.01
CA VAL A 66 33.34 6.73 36.46
C VAL A 66 32.50 5.76 37.31
N MET A 67 31.88 4.72 36.73
CA MET A 67 31.09 3.74 37.51
C MET A 67 31.61 2.30 37.39
N VAL A 68 32.87 2.08 37.79
CA VAL A 68 33.30 0.79 38.32
C VAL A 68 33.21 0.90 39.84
N LEU A 69 32.06 0.55 40.41
CA LEU A 69 31.81 0.06 41.79
C LEU A 69 30.34 0.29 42.16
N GLY A 70 29.51 -0.73 42.00
CA GLY A 70 28.14 -0.72 42.51
C GLY A 70 27.20 -1.54 41.66
N GLY A 71 27.09 -2.83 41.97
CA GLY A 71 26.22 -3.77 41.28
C GLY A 71 24.77 -3.28 41.22
N LEU A 72 24.24 -3.22 40.00
CA LEU A 72 22.82 -3.12 39.74
C LEU A 72 22.49 -4.20 38.72
N SER A 73 21.97 -5.30 39.25
CA SER A 73 21.29 -6.34 38.49
C SER A 73 20.23 -5.68 37.62
N ALA A 74 20.42 -5.73 36.30
CA ALA A 74 19.37 -5.40 35.35
C ALA A 74 18.32 -6.50 35.41
N SER A 75 17.38 -6.38 36.34
CA SER A 75 16.13 -7.12 36.29
C SER A 75 15.39 -6.66 35.04
N ALA A 76 15.43 -7.48 33.99
CA ALA A 76 14.53 -7.34 32.87
C ALA A 76 13.11 -7.43 33.43
N VAL A 77 12.42 -6.29 33.49
CA VAL A 77 11.00 -6.23 33.79
C VAL A 77 10.30 -6.92 32.61
N ALA A 78 10.05 -8.21 32.74
CA ALA A 78 9.09 -8.90 31.91
C ALA A 78 7.74 -8.25 32.17
N ALA A 79 7.34 -7.33 31.28
CA ALA A 79 5.99 -6.80 31.28
C ALA A 79 5.03 -7.98 31.12
N ALA A 80 4.10 -8.12 32.08
CA ALA A 80 3.01 -9.07 32.00
C ALA A 80 2.25 -8.83 30.69
N ASN A 81 2.35 -9.80 29.79
CA ASN A 81 1.83 -9.72 28.44
C ASN A 81 0.36 -10.11 28.46
N ASP A 82 -0.53 -9.17 28.79
CA ASP A 82 -1.96 -9.25 28.44
C ASP A 82 -2.17 -8.94 26.93
N GLY A 83 -1.14 -9.19 26.13
CA GLY A 83 -1.01 -8.83 24.72
C GLY A 83 -1.23 -10.00 23.77
N LEU A 84 -1.24 -9.66 22.48
CA LEU A 84 -1.45 -10.50 21.28
C LEU A 84 -1.36 -12.02 21.52
N SER A 85 -2.48 -12.72 21.35
CA SER A 85 -2.65 -14.14 21.67
C SER A 85 -2.32 -15.12 20.53
N PHE A 86 -1.94 -14.62 19.35
CA PHE A 86 -1.65 -15.46 18.19
C PHE A 86 -0.16 -15.85 18.11
N LYS A 87 0.14 -17.03 17.56
CA LYS A 87 1.51 -17.44 17.26
C LYS A 87 2.05 -16.63 16.06
N PRO A 88 3.21 -15.95 16.19
CA PRO A 88 3.81 -15.20 15.08
C PRO A 88 4.10 -16.08 13.86
N ILE A 89 3.95 -15.49 12.67
CA ILE A 89 4.29 -16.12 11.38
C ILE A 89 5.72 -15.78 10.95
N SER A 90 6.32 -16.64 10.12
CA SER A 90 7.62 -16.38 9.49
C SER A 90 7.48 -15.53 8.23
N LEU A 91 8.47 -14.68 7.97
CA LEU A 91 8.61 -13.97 6.70
C LEU A 91 8.82 -14.98 5.56
N ASN A 92 8.21 -14.71 4.42
CA ASN A 92 8.34 -15.48 3.19
C ASN A 92 8.11 -14.56 1.99
N THR A 93 8.42 -15.06 0.79
CA THR A 93 8.27 -14.34 -0.49
C THR A 93 7.25 -15.03 -1.40
N ASP A 94 6.38 -15.87 -0.84
CA ASP A 94 5.38 -16.58 -1.63
C ASP A 94 4.30 -15.60 -2.08
N ASP A 95 3.78 -15.76 -3.30
CA ASP A 95 2.64 -14.98 -3.82
C ASP A 95 1.31 -15.48 -3.24
N LYS A 96 1.18 -15.38 -1.90
CA LYS A 96 -0.01 -15.76 -1.15
C LYS A 96 -0.10 -15.02 0.17
N ILE A 97 -1.28 -14.99 0.76
CA ILE A 97 -1.48 -14.50 2.13
C ILE A 97 -1.13 -15.64 3.10
N THR A 98 -0.16 -15.40 3.99
CA THR A 98 0.20 -16.30 5.08
C THR A 98 -0.38 -15.75 6.38
N LEU A 99 -1.18 -16.55 7.09
CA LEU A 99 -1.87 -16.17 8.33
C LEU A 99 -1.39 -17.02 9.51
N ALA A 100 -1.64 -16.51 10.72
CA ALA A 100 -1.49 -17.29 11.95
C ALA A 100 -2.55 -18.39 12.03
N GLU A 101 -2.29 -19.42 12.84
CA GLU A 101 -3.24 -20.50 13.08
C GLU A 101 -4.58 -19.96 13.62
N GLY A 102 -5.69 -20.48 13.08
CA GLY A 102 -7.05 -20.07 13.45
C GLY A 102 -7.58 -18.81 12.74
N TYR A 103 -6.79 -18.18 11.86
CA TYR A 103 -7.23 -17.03 11.05
C TYR A 103 -7.54 -17.44 9.61
N SER A 104 -8.48 -16.73 9.00
CA SER A 104 -8.85 -16.87 7.59
C SER A 104 -8.88 -15.51 6.89
N HIS A 105 -8.83 -15.52 5.56
CA HIS A 105 -9.06 -14.35 4.73
C HIS A 105 -9.97 -14.72 3.56
N ASN A 106 -10.69 -13.74 3.04
CA ASN A 106 -11.46 -13.89 1.81
C ASN A 106 -11.31 -12.61 0.96
N VAL A 107 -11.49 -12.72 -0.35
CA VAL A 107 -11.49 -11.54 -1.23
C VAL A 107 -12.87 -10.89 -1.16
N VAL A 108 -12.93 -9.64 -0.71
CA VAL A 108 -14.18 -8.89 -0.60
C VAL A 108 -14.61 -8.36 -1.96
N ILE A 109 -13.74 -7.59 -2.63
CA ILE A 109 -13.99 -7.00 -3.96
C ILE A 109 -12.66 -6.73 -4.67
N ARG A 110 -12.62 -6.87 -5.99
CA ARG A 110 -11.43 -6.69 -6.84
C ARG A 110 -11.58 -5.48 -7.76
N TRP A 111 -10.48 -4.96 -8.27
CA TRP A 111 -10.52 -4.02 -9.39
C TRP A 111 -11.37 -4.59 -10.54
N GLY A 112 -12.22 -3.75 -11.12
CA GLY A 112 -13.07 -4.13 -12.25
C GLY A 112 -14.36 -4.86 -11.85
N ASP A 113 -14.50 -5.29 -10.59
CA ASP A 113 -15.74 -5.90 -10.11
C ASP A 113 -16.92 -4.91 -10.28
N PRO A 114 -18.05 -5.35 -10.87
CA PRO A 114 -19.19 -4.47 -11.13
C PRO A 114 -19.84 -3.96 -9.84
N ILE A 115 -20.09 -2.65 -9.74
CA ILE A 115 -20.80 -2.06 -8.59
C ILE A 115 -22.13 -1.39 -8.96
N ALA A 116 -22.43 -1.31 -10.25
CA ALA A 116 -23.66 -0.73 -10.78
C ALA A 116 -24.49 -1.76 -11.55
N ARG A 117 -25.81 -1.56 -11.57
CA ARG A 117 -26.73 -2.42 -12.32
C ARG A 117 -26.40 -2.37 -13.82
N GLY A 118 -26.20 -3.54 -14.43
CA GLY A 118 -25.89 -3.66 -15.86
C GLY A 118 -24.44 -3.33 -16.22
N ALA A 119 -23.57 -3.08 -15.24
CA ALA A 119 -22.14 -2.92 -15.48
C ALA A 119 -21.54 -4.21 -16.07
N LYS A 120 -20.63 -4.05 -17.02
CA LYS A 120 -19.92 -5.15 -17.67
C LYS A 120 -19.03 -5.86 -16.65
N ARG A 121 -18.89 -7.19 -16.79
CA ARG A 121 -17.80 -7.91 -16.10
C ARG A 121 -16.47 -7.45 -16.67
N PHE A 122 -15.44 -7.42 -15.82
CA PHE A 122 -14.09 -7.03 -16.23
C PHE A 122 -13.59 -7.91 -17.38
N ASP A 123 -13.16 -7.25 -18.46
CA ASP A 123 -12.49 -7.85 -19.61
C ASP A 123 -11.48 -6.84 -20.15
N VAL A 124 -10.19 -7.15 -19.98
CA VAL A 124 -9.07 -6.28 -20.37
C VAL A 124 -9.07 -5.94 -21.87
N ASN A 125 -9.67 -6.78 -22.71
CA ASN A 125 -9.73 -6.56 -24.16
C ASN A 125 -10.97 -5.75 -24.59
N ASN A 126 -11.90 -5.49 -23.66
CA ASN A 126 -13.15 -4.77 -23.90
C ASN A 126 -13.50 -3.90 -22.68
N TRP A 127 -12.56 -3.03 -22.32
CA TRP A 127 -12.67 -2.12 -21.18
C TRP A 127 -12.59 -0.68 -21.64
N ASP A 128 -13.57 0.13 -21.23
CA ASP A 128 -13.65 1.55 -21.52
C ASP A 128 -13.86 2.36 -20.22
N ALA A 129 -13.72 3.69 -20.30
CA ALA A 129 -13.88 4.55 -19.13
C ALA A 129 -15.28 4.46 -18.50
N ALA A 130 -16.32 4.17 -19.28
CA ALA A 130 -17.68 3.99 -18.77
C ALA A 130 -17.79 2.70 -17.93
N SER A 131 -17.17 1.62 -18.39
CA SER A 131 -17.07 0.34 -17.69
C SER A 131 -16.28 0.51 -16.39
N GLN A 132 -15.16 1.23 -16.44
CA GLN A 132 -14.39 1.57 -15.25
C GLN A 132 -15.19 2.40 -14.24
N ASN A 133 -15.96 3.41 -14.70
CA ASN A 133 -16.83 4.23 -13.83
C ASN A 133 -17.99 3.44 -13.19
N ALA A 134 -18.34 2.27 -13.74
CA ALA A 134 -19.40 1.41 -13.24
C ALA A 134 -18.89 0.23 -12.37
N SER A 135 -17.57 0.15 -12.18
CA SER A 135 -16.87 -0.92 -11.48
C SER A 135 -15.97 -0.39 -10.37
N PHE A 136 -15.49 -1.27 -9.50
CA PHE A 136 -14.54 -0.94 -8.44
C PHE A 136 -13.20 -0.45 -9.04
N GLY A 137 -12.59 0.56 -8.39
CA GLY A 137 -11.36 1.21 -8.86
C GLY A 137 -10.09 0.38 -8.64
N TYR A 138 -8.95 1.00 -8.95
CA TYR A 138 -7.63 0.35 -8.99
C TYR A 138 -6.74 0.83 -7.83
N ASN A 139 -5.87 -0.05 -7.31
CA ASN A 139 -4.96 0.22 -6.20
C ASN A 139 -5.61 0.91 -5.01
N VAL A 140 -6.41 0.11 -4.30
CA VAL A 140 -6.98 0.50 -3.01
C VAL A 140 -5.86 0.76 -2.02
N ASP A 141 -6.00 1.84 -1.25
CA ASP A 141 -5.13 2.16 -0.13
C ASP A 141 -5.94 2.19 1.19
N TYR A 142 -6.44 3.36 1.57
CA TYR A 142 -7.32 3.57 2.71
C TYR A 142 -8.73 3.01 2.51
N ILE A 143 -9.19 2.27 3.52
CA ILE A 143 -10.57 1.82 3.64
C ILE A 143 -11.22 2.34 4.93
N SER A 144 -12.53 2.58 4.88
CA SER A 144 -13.33 2.94 6.07
C SER A 144 -14.61 2.10 6.15
N TRP A 145 -14.90 1.58 7.33
CA TRP A 145 -16.09 0.79 7.64
C TRP A 145 -17.14 1.65 8.35
N LEU A 146 -18.27 1.88 7.69
CA LEU A 146 -19.38 2.68 8.20
C LEU A 146 -20.59 1.76 8.50
N PRO A 147 -20.82 1.36 9.76
CA PRO A 147 -21.78 0.32 10.09
C PRO A 147 -23.22 0.76 9.82
N LEU A 148 -24.07 -0.14 9.30
CA LEU A 148 -25.48 0.15 9.06
C LEU A 148 -26.37 -0.54 10.12
N PRO A 149 -27.52 0.04 10.52
CA PRO A 149 -28.02 1.37 10.13
C PRO A 149 -27.32 2.49 10.92
N GLY A 150 -27.43 3.72 10.44
CA GLY A 150 -27.08 4.92 11.22
C GLY A 150 -25.61 5.33 11.28
N PHE A 151 -24.67 4.52 10.76
CA PHE A 151 -23.22 4.77 10.84
C PHE A 151 -22.63 4.74 12.26
N ASP A 152 -23.44 4.38 13.26
CA ASP A 152 -23.08 4.34 14.69
C ASP A 152 -23.49 3.01 15.37
N ALA A 153 -23.99 2.04 14.59
CA ALA A 153 -24.42 0.75 15.12
C ALA A 153 -23.26 0.03 15.82
N LYS A 154 -23.44 -0.26 17.12
CA LYS A 154 -22.46 -0.97 17.96
C LYS A 154 -22.26 -2.42 17.55
N THR A 155 -23.30 -3.03 16.96
CA THR A 155 -23.28 -4.37 16.40
C THR A 155 -23.98 -4.34 15.05
N SER A 156 -23.26 -4.73 14.00
CA SER A 156 -23.85 -4.83 12.67
C SER A 156 -23.17 -5.88 11.82
N THR A 157 -23.97 -6.55 11.00
CA THR A 157 -23.51 -7.43 9.92
C THR A 157 -23.49 -6.73 8.57
N ARG A 158 -23.80 -5.43 8.49
CA ARG A 158 -23.80 -4.65 7.24
C ARG A 158 -23.06 -3.33 7.42
N ALA A 159 -22.40 -2.87 6.37
CA ALA A 159 -21.75 -1.57 6.35
C ALA A 159 -21.69 -0.98 4.96
N LEU A 160 -21.42 0.32 4.90
CA LEU A 160 -20.83 0.93 3.72
C LEU A 160 -19.30 0.89 3.90
N LEU A 161 -18.62 0.31 2.92
CA LEU A 161 -17.19 0.35 2.81
C LEU A 161 -16.81 1.50 1.86
N TRP A 162 -16.07 2.47 2.37
CA TRP A 162 -15.33 3.40 1.54
C TRP A 162 -13.96 2.80 1.21
N ALA A 163 -13.53 2.93 -0.03
CA ALA A 163 -12.17 2.62 -0.47
C ALA A 163 -11.69 3.75 -1.39
N ASN A 164 -10.55 4.37 -1.12
CA ASN A 164 -9.90 5.26 -2.09
C ASN A 164 -9.13 4.44 -3.14
N HIS A 165 -8.87 5.05 -4.29
CA HIS A 165 -8.10 4.48 -5.40
C HIS A 165 -7.02 5.49 -5.76
N GLU A 166 -5.79 5.21 -5.34
CA GLU A 166 -4.73 6.23 -5.23
C GLU A 166 -4.00 6.49 -6.55
N TYR A 167 -3.64 5.43 -7.28
CA TYR A 167 -2.84 5.52 -8.50
C TYR A 167 -3.16 4.38 -9.48
N THR A 168 -2.64 4.47 -10.70
CA THR A 168 -2.73 3.42 -11.74
C THR A 168 -1.38 2.86 -12.12
N ASN A 169 -1.38 1.61 -12.58
CA ASN A 169 -0.23 0.93 -13.17
C ASN A 169 -0.56 0.59 -14.62
N PRO A 170 -0.39 1.52 -15.57
CA PRO A 170 -0.89 1.35 -16.94
C PRO A 170 -0.30 0.13 -17.64
N GLU A 171 0.95 -0.23 -17.36
CA GLU A 171 1.59 -1.45 -17.85
C GLU A 171 0.97 -2.76 -17.32
N LEU A 172 0.27 -2.72 -16.19
CA LEU A 172 -0.51 -3.85 -15.67
C LEU A 172 -1.98 -3.78 -16.12
N MET A 173 -2.46 -2.58 -16.43
CA MET A 173 -3.85 -2.35 -16.85
C MET A 173 -4.10 -2.62 -18.33
N PHE A 174 -3.10 -2.39 -19.20
CA PHE A 174 -3.28 -2.47 -20.65
C PHE A 174 -2.23 -3.37 -21.33
N PRO A 175 -2.65 -4.42 -22.05
CA PRO A 175 -1.74 -5.35 -22.73
C PRO A 175 -0.80 -4.70 -23.76
N ASN A 176 -1.21 -3.55 -24.31
CA ASN A 176 -0.50 -2.83 -25.37
C ASN A 176 0.04 -1.46 -24.91
N TYR A 177 0.22 -1.27 -23.60
CA TYR A 177 0.73 0.00 -23.08
C TYR A 177 2.14 0.31 -23.60
N GLN A 178 2.32 1.54 -24.09
CA GLN A 178 3.64 2.09 -24.45
C GLN A 178 4.03 3.15 -23.43
N ARG A 179 5.08 2.88 -22.65
CA ARG A 179 5.56 3.79 -21.61
C ARG A 179 5.83 5.20 -22.16
N GLY A 180 5.23 6.20 -21.52
CA GLY A 180 5.36 7.62 -21.90
C GLY A 180 4.54 8.02 -23.14
N LYS A 181 3.75 7.12 -23.71
CA LYS A 181 2.86 7.37 -24.86
C LYS A 181 1.47 6.76 -24.64
N PRO A 182 0.76 7.11 -23.55
CA PRO A 182 -0.60 6.62 -23.35
C PRO A 182 -1.51 7.13 -24.46
N THR A 183 -2.44 6.29 -24.91
CA THR A 183 -3.56 6.73 -25.76
C THR A 183 -4.57 7.53 -24.94
N LYS A 184 -5.39 8.36 -25.59
CA LYS A 184 -6.47 9.07 -24.90
C LYS A 184 -7.41 8.12 -24.13
N GLU A 185 -7.75 6.98 -24.74
CA GLU A 185 -8.62 5.98 -24.12
C GLU A 185 -8.00 5.39 -22.85
N GLN A 186 -6.71 5.07 -22.87
CA GLN A 186 -5.98 4.60 -21.68
C GLN A 186 -6.01 5.67 -20.58
N VAL A 187 -5.72 6.94 -20.91
CA VAL A 187 -5.78 8.04 -19.93
C VAL A 187 -7.19 8.19 -19.34
N ASP A 188 -8.24 8.09 -20.17
CA ASP A 188 -9.63 8.21 -19.71
C ASP A 188 -10.00 7.06 -18.76
N ILE A 189 -9.55 5.83 -19.05
CA ILE A 189 -9.72 4.66 -18.16
C ILE A 189 -8.96 4.88 -16.85
N GLU A 190 -7.71 5.35 -16.91
CA GLU A 190 -6.91 5.62 -15.71
C GLU A 190 -7.57 6.68 -14.83
N LEU A 191 -8.02 7.81 -15.40
CA LEU A 191 -8.76 8.84 -14.66
C LEU A 191 -10.04 8.29 -14.01
N ALA A 192 -10.76 7.40 -14.70
CA ALA A 192 -11.94 6.73 -14.17
C ALA A 192 -11.60 5.66 -13.11
N ALA A 193 -10.36 5.16 -13.05
CA ALA A 193 -9.91 4.19 -12.06
C ALA A 193 -9.56 4.84 -10.71
N HIS A 194 -9.18 6.12 -10.70
CA HIS A 194 -8.86 6.90 -9.51
C HIS A 194 -10.11 7.34 -8.71
N GLY A 195 -9.87 7.87 -7.51
CA GLY A 195 -10.87 8.52 -6.66
C GLY A 195 -11.27 7.65 -5.49
N GLY A 196 -12.52 7.22 -5.45
CA GLY A 196 -13.00 6.28 -4.43
C GLY A 196 -14.28 5.54 -4.82
N THR A 197 -14.56 4.49 -4.06
CA THR A 197 -15.77 3.70 -4.17
C THR A 197 -16.45 3.59 -2.82
N ILE A 198 -17.77 3.80 -2.82
CA ILE A 198 -18.65 3.33 -1.76
C ILE A 198 -19.27 2.03 -2.25
N VAL A 199 -19.12 0.95 -1.49
CA VAL A 199 -19.84 -0.32 -1.71
C VAL A 199 -20.51 -0.76 -0.43
N GLU A 200 -21.74 -1.26 -0.54
CA GLU A 200 -22.36 -1.95 0.58
C GLU A 200 -21.76 -3.35 0.74
N VAL A 201 -21.47 -3.73 1.97
CA VAL A 201 -20.94 -5.04 2.33
C VAL A 201 -21.78 -5.68 3.44
N SER A 202 -21.79 -7.01 3.47
CA SER A 202 -22.38 -7.80 4.54
C SER A 202 -21.44 -8.88 5.04
N ARG A 203 -21.49 -9.14 6.34
CA ARG A 203 -20.80 -10.25 7.00
C ARG A 203 -21.73 -11.46 7.08
N ASN A 204 -21.30 -12.60 6.54
CA ASN A 204 -22.05 -13.85 6.60
C ASN A 204 -21.87 -14.55 7.96
N ARG A 205 -22.52 -15.71 8.14
CA ARG A 205 -22.51 -16.46 9.43
C ARG A 205 -21.13 -17.03 9.78
N ASP A 206 -20.34 -17.34 8.76
CA ASP A 206 -18.98 -17.87 8.89
C ASP A 206 -17.96 -16.73 9.14
N GLY A 207 -18.44 -15.49 9.10
CA GLY A 207 -17.67 -14.30 9.42
C GLY A 207 -16.99 -13.66 8.21
N GLU A 208 -17.16 -14.20 7.00
CA GLU A 208 -16.63 -13.63 5.77
C GLU A 208 -17.40 -12.38 5.37
N ILE A 209 -16.72 -11.47 4.68
CA ILE A 209 -17.31 -10.22 4.19
C ILE A 209 -17.52 -10.32 2.69
N GLU A 210 -18.75 -10.06 2.24
CA GLU A 210 -19.15 -10.07 0.84
C GLU A 210 -19.70 -8.70 0.46
N TYR A 211 -19.34 -8.18 -0.71
CA TYR A 211 -19.98 -6.96 -1.24
C TYR A 211 -21.32 -7.27 -1.90
N LEU A 212 -22.22 -6.30 -1.90
CA LEU A 212 -23.50 -6.37 -2.59
C LEU A 212 -23.37 -5.64 -3.94
N PRO A 213 -23.33 -6.35 -5.09
CA PRO A 213 -23.03 -5.73 -6.39
C PRO A 213 -24.07 -4.70 -6.85
N VAL A 214 -25.32 -4.85 -6.40
CA VAL A 214 -26.42 -3.97 -6.76
C VAL A 214 -27.05 -3.43 -5.48
N SER A 215 -26.36 -2.50 -4.82
CA SER A 215 -26.92 -1.70 -3.74
C SER A 215 -27.21 -0.28 -4.22
N ARG A 216 -28.27 0.34 -3.66
CA ARG A 216 -28.58 1.76 -3.87
C ARG A 216 -27.51 2.71 -3.31
N PHE A 217 -26.64 2.20 -2.43
CA PHE A 217 -25.56 2.97 -1.84
C PHE A 217 -24.27 2.91 -2.67
N ASN A 218 -24.16 1.95 -3.60
CA ASN A 218 -22.95 1.80 -4.39
C ASN A 218 -22.72 3.03 -5.26
N ARG A 219 -21.51 3.57 -5.22
CA ARG A 219 -21.16 4.77 -5.98
C ARG A 219 -19.66 4.83 -6.26
N ARG A 220 -19.29 5.16 -7.50
CA ARG A 220 -17.95 5.66 -7.83
C ARG A 220 -17.90 7.17 -7.67
N ILE A 221 -16.82 7.64 -7.09
CA ILE A 221 -16.41 9.04 -7.06
C ILE A 221 -15.06 9.06 -7.77
N THR A 222 -14.94 9.84 -8.83
CA THR A 222 -13.73 9.92 -9.65
C THR A 222 -13.29 11.38 -9.78
N ALA A 223 -12.14 11.63 -10.42
CA ALA A 223 -11.66 12.99 -10.67
C ALA A 223 -12.61 13.86 -11.52
N THR A 224 -13.60 13.24 -12.17
CA THR A 224 -14.60 13.91 -13.01
C THR A 224 -15.99 13.96 -12.38
N THR A 225 -16.13 13.47 -11.14
CA THR A 225 -17.38 13.63 -10.38
C THR A 225 -17.52 15.08 -9.92
N PRO A 226 -18.64 15.77 -10.23
CA PRO A 226 -18.88 17.15 -9.81
C PRO A 226 -18.91 17.38 -8.30
#